data_AF-A0A4Z0B7N3-F1
#
_entry.id   AF-A0A4Z0B7N3-F1
#
_cell.length_a   1.000
_cell.length_b   1.000
_cell.length_c   1.000
_cell.angle_alpha   90.00
_cell.angle_beta   90.00
_cell.angle_gamma   90.00
#
_symmetry.space_group_name_H-M   'P 1'
#
loop_
_entity.id
_entity.type
_entity.pdbx_description
1 polymer ?
#
loop_
_entity_poly.entity_id
_entity_poly.type
_entity_poly.pdbx_seq_one_letter_code
_entity_poly.pdbx_strand_id
1 'polypeptide(L)'
;MIQWSVLRALIAGSDVDVSEQALSLIDEGVYKVSETQYCLADVHIESGQKRLVLVSCVWAVSEAAFRRAYSFDVEADDLALGAPPVELLPDEAAATYGQIKRALAAVGMVMEHASYRVMSDDAFIHRSLENADATYHFRSRDDVDDEPPYAIVWKCRAVTLNAQK
;
A
#
# COMPACT_ATOMS: atom_id res chain seq x y z
N MET A 1 7.77 14.53 3.40
CA MET A 1 7.16 13.34 4.03
C MET A 1 5.88 13.79 4.73
N ILE A 2 4.76 13.16 4.43
CA ILE A 2 3.46 13.43 5.06
C ILE A 2 3.30 12.48 6.26
N GLN A 3 2.71 12.92 7.36
CA GLN A 3 2.47 12.04 8.51
C GLN A 3 1.47 10.93 8.16
N TRP A 4 1.75 9.70 8.59
CA TRP A 4 0.88 8.55 8.31
C TRP A 4 -0.48 8.65 8.99
N SER A 5 -0.57 9.28 10.16
CA SER A 5 -1.85 9.60 10.79
C SER A 5 -2.75 10.47 9.90
N VAL A 6 -2.16 11.41 9.15
CA VAL A 6 -2.88 12.26 8.19
C VAL A 6 -3.29 11.43 6.97
N LEU A 7 -2.37 10.63 6.41
CA LEU A 7 -2.65 9.78 5.25
C LEU A 7 -3.74 8.74 5.52
N ARG A 8 -3.76 8.14 6.72
CA ARG A 8 -4.79 7.17 7.13
C ARG A 8 -6.19 7.78 7.26
N ALA A 9 -6.25 9.08 7.55
CA ALA A 9 -7.51 9.81 7.66
C ALA A 9 -8.08 10.21 6.29
N LEU A 10 -7.30 10.07 5.21
CA LEU A 10 -7.77 10.36 3.86
C LEU A 10 -8.81 9.34 3.42
N ILE A 11 -9.88 9.86 2.83
CA ILE A 11 -11.00 9.08 2.32
C ILE A 11 -10.77 8.90 0.82
N ALA A 12 -11.12 7.74 0.27
CA ALA A 12 -11.06 7.54 -1.17
C ALA A 12 -12.05 8.50 -1.82
N GLY A 13 -11.60 9.25 -2.84
CA GLY A 13 -12.39 10.37 -3.36
C GLY A 13 -12.01 11.74 -2.78
N SER A 14 -11.23 11.81 -1.70
CA SER A 14 -10.74 13.10 -1.20
C SER A 14 -9.77 13.72 -2.19
N ASP A 15 -10.01 15.00 -2.49
CA ASP A 15 -9.04 15.85 -3.16
C ASP A 15 -7.78 15.88 -2.28
N VAL A 16 -6.68 15.39 -2.84
CA VAL A 16 -5.40 15.50 -2.18
C VAL A 16 -4.93 16.93 -2.41
N ASP A 17 -5.14 17.82 -1.43
CA ASP A 17 -4.55 19.17 -1.40
C ASP A 17 -3.05 19.10 -1.05
N VAL A 18 -2.36 18.13 -1.64
CA VAL A 18 -0.90 18.12 -1.70
C VAL A 18 -0.61 18.83 -3.00
N SER A 19 -0.15 20.09 -2.88
CA SER A 19 0.30 20.90 -4.02
C SER A 19 0.99 19.98 -5.04
N GLU A 20 0.55 20.01 -6.31
CA GLU A 20 1.13 19.18 -7.38
C GLU A 20 2.68 19.25 -7.41
N GLN A 21 3.26 20.33 -6.86
CA GLN A 21 4.70 20.55 -6.72
C GLN A 21 5.39 19.63 -5.70
N ALA A 22 4.66 18.96 -4.81
CA ALA A 22 5.20 18.05 -3.79
C ALA A 22 5.11 16.57 -4.18
N LEU A 23 4.39 16.24 -5.27
CA LEU A 23 4.23 14.88 -5.77
C LEU A 23 4.99 14.70 -7.08
N SER A 24 5.88 13.71 -7.13
CA SER A 24 6.56 13.34 -8.38
C SER A 24 5.82 12.19 -9.05
N LEU A 25 5.26 12.40 -10.24
CA LEU A 25 4.70 11.31 -11.05
C LEU A 25 5.83 10.36 -11.45
N ILE A 26 5.71 9.08 -11.08
CA ILE A 26 6.72 8.05 -11.41
C ILE A 26 6.18 6.95 -12.34
N ASP A 27 4.87 6.85 -12.46
CA ASP A 27 4.15 5.97 -13.40
C ASP A 27 2.68 6.47 -13.54
N GLU A 28 1.92 5.91 -14.48
CA GLU A 28 0.50 6.23 -14.66
C GLU A 28 -0.29 6.02 -13.36
N GLY A 29 -0.86 7.11 -12.81
CA GLY A 29 -1.60 7.10 -11.55
C GLY A 29 -0.74 6.92 -10.29
N VAL A 30 0.59 6.92 -10.40
CA VAL A 30 1.50 6.69 -9.28
C VAL A 30 2.36 7.91 -8.97
N TYR A 31 2.27 8.36 -7.73
CA TYR A 31 2.94 9.55 -7.25
C TYR A 31 3.87 9.24 -6.08
N LYS A 32 5.15 9.60 -6.20
CA LYS A 32 6.12 9.55 -5.09
C LYS A 32 5.97 10.79 -4.23
N VAL A 33 5.78 10.57 -2.92
CA VAL A 33 5.65 11.61 -1.87
C VAL A 33 6.98 11.78 -1.14
N SER A 34 7.70 10.68 -0.91
CA SER A 34 9.05 10.65 -0.35
C SER A 34 9.72 9.31 -0.67
N GLU A 35 10.93 9.06 -0.16
CA GLU A 35 11.66 7.80 -0.40
C GLU A 35 10.92 6.52 -0.01
N THR A 36 9.99 6.59 0.94
CA THR A 36 9.23 5.42 1.44
C THR A 36 7.71 5.62 1.37
N GLN A 37 7.25 6.67 0.70
CA GLN A 37 5.83 7.03 0.65
C GLN A 37 5.40 7.27 -0.79
N TYR A 38 4.33 6.60 -1.18
CA TYR A 38 3.73 6.69 -2.51
C TYR A 38 2.21 6.81 -2.39
N CYS A 39 1.58 7.36 -3.42
CA CYS A 39 0.13 7.44 -3.53
C CYS A 39 -0.29 6.92 -4.90
N LEU A 40 -1.38 6.14 -4.91
CA LEU A 40 -2.12 5.82 -6.13
C LEU A 40 -3.29 6.80 -6.21
N ALA A 41 -3.42 7.50 -7.33
CA ALA A 41 -4.48 8.47 -7.54
C ALA A 41 -4.96 8.49 -8.99
N ASP A 42 -6.27 8.68 -9.16
CA ASP A 42 -6.90 8.90 -10.44
C ASP A 42 -6.94 10.39 -10.78
N VAL A 43 -6.98 10.71 -12.07
CA VAL A 43 -7.14 12.09 -12.54
C VAL A 43 -8.60 12.33 -12.89
N HIS A 44 -9.27 13.19 -12.14
CA HIS A 44 -10.61 13.67 -12.46
C HIS A 44 -10.54 15.06 -13.09
N ILE A 45 -11.42 15.35 -14.04
CA ILE A 45 -11.55 16.67 -14.66
C ILE A 45 -12.89 17.26 -14.26
N GLU A 46 -12.87 18.24 -13.36
CA GLU A 46 -14.06 18.97 -12.93
C GLU A 46 -13.97 20.43 -13.39
N SER A 47 -14.95 20.90 -14.15
CA SER A 47 -15.00 22.28 -14.66
C SER A 47 -13.73 22.72 -15.42
N GLY A 48 -13.06 21.77 -16.10
CA GLY A 48 -11.81 22.02 -16.85
C GLY A 48 -10.55 22.04 -16.01
N GLN A 49 -10.64 21.85 -14.69
CA GLN A 49 -9.50 21.69 -13.79
C GLN A 49 -9.25 20.21 -13.53
N LYS A 50 -7.98 19.80 -13.59
CA LYS A 50 -7.55 18.46 -13.18
C LYS A 50 -7.45 18.40 -11.66
N ARG A 51 -7.92 17.29 -11.09
CA ARG A 51 -7.83 16.96 -9.67
C ARG A 51 -7.35 15.54 -9.50
N LEU A 52 -6.48 15.33 -8.52
CA LEU A 52 -6.00 14.00 -8.14
C LEU A 52 -6.89 13.45 -7.05
N VAL A 53 -7.50 12.32 -7.35
CA VAL A 53 -8.40 11.61 -6.45
C VAL A 53 -7.67 10.41 -5.90
N LEU A 54 -7.42 10.42 -4.58
CA LEU A 54 -6.66 9.35 -3.94
C LEU A 54 -7.41 8.02 -3.94
N VAL A 55 -6.69 6.97 -4.29
CA VAL A 55 -7.15 5.57 -4.22
C VAL A 55 -6.52 4.86 -3.02
N SER A 56 -5.21 5.02 -2.84
CA SER A 56 -4.49 4.40 -1.71
C SER A 56 -3.17 5.11 -1.42
N CYS A 57 -2.69 4.96 -0.20
CA CYS A 57 -1.32 5.31 0.17
C CYS A 57 -0.49 4.05 0.36
N VAL A 58 0.77 4.09 -0.05
CA VAL A 58 1.67 2.94 0.02
C VAL A 58 2.92 3.33 0.78
N TRP A 59 3.23 2.56 1.82
CA TRP A 59 4.57 2.52 2.38
C TRP A 59 5.36 1.42 1.68
N ALA A 60 6.60 1.70 1.32
CA ALA A 60 7.54 0.68 0.91
C ALA A 60 8.93 1.03 1.46
N VAL A 61 9.72 0.01 1.78
CA VAL A 61 11.07 0.19 2.34
C VAL A 61 12.04 0.89 1.35
N SER A 62 11.77 0.77 0.05
CA SER A 62 12.52 1.40 -1.03
C SER A 62 11.66 1.51 -2.29
N GLU A 63 12.17 2.19 -3.32
CA GLU A 63 11.50 2.26 -4.63
C GLU A 63 11.45 0.91 -5.34
N ALA A 64 12.50 0.10 -5.21
CA ALA A 64 12.53 -1.27 -5.75
C ALA A 64 11.47 -2.15 -5.07
N ALA A 65 11.35 -2.06 -3.75
CA ALA A 65 10.28 -2.69 -2.98
C ALA A 65 8.90 -2.22 -3.45
N PHE A 66 8.70 -0.93 -3.67
CA PHE A 66 7.44 -0.41 -4.22
C PHE A 66 7.13 -1.02 -5.59
N ARG A 67 8.10 -1.06 -6.51
CA ARG A 67 7.93 -1.63 -7.85
C ARG A 67 7.62 -3.13 -7.82
N ARG A 68 8.21 -3.89 -6.88
CA ARG A 68 7.84 -5.30 -6.66
C ARG A 68 6.39 -5.46 -6.24
N ALA A 69 5.91 -4.62 -5.31
CA ALA A 69 4.52 -4.69 -4.84
C ALA A 69 3.50 -4.25 -5.91
N TYR A 70 3.80 -3.17 -6.64
CA TYR A 70 2.87 -2.53 -7.57
C TYR A 70 2.93 -3.08 -8.99
N SER A 71 4.14 -3.25 -9.54
CA SER A 71 4.37 -3.64 -10.93
C SER A 71 4.86 -5.09 -11.10
N PHE A 72 4.98 -5.83 -9.99
CA PHE A 72 5.51 -7.21 -9.95
C PHE A 72 6.94 -7.33 -10.51
N ASP A 73 7.73 -6.26 -10.40
CA ASP A 73 9.14 -6.23 -10.80
C ASP A 73 9.99 -6.88 -9.70
N VAL A 74 10.11 -8.22 -9.75
CA VAL A 74 10.80 -9.03 -8.74
C VAL A 74 12.32 -8.95 -8.91
N GLU A 75 12.77 -8.84 -10.17
CA GLU A 75 14.18 -8.86 -10.55
C GLU A 75 14.92 -7.59 -10.12
N ALA A 76 14.22 -6.46 -10.05
CA ALA A 76 14.78 -5.21 -9.58
C ALA A 76 14.75 -5.04 -8.05
N ASP A 77 14.17 -5.99 -7.29
CA ASP A 77 14.06 -5.90 -5.84
C ASP A 77 15.44 -5.84 -5.16
N ASP A 78 15.64 -4.86 -4.29
CA ASP A 78 16.92 -4.61 -3.61
C ASP A 78 17.07 -5.34 -2.28
N LEU A 79 16.04 -6.11 -1.89
CA LEU A 79 15.95 -6.82 -0.61
C LEU A 79 16.13 -5.90 0.61
N ALA A 80 15.87 -4.60 0.46
CA ALA A 80 16.03 -3.66 1.55
C ALA A 80 15.16 -4.04 2.76
N LEU A 81 15.72 -3.82 3.95
CA LEU A 81 15.05 -4.03 5.23
C LEU A 81 14.79 -2.68 5.89
N GLY A 82 13.64 -2.55 6.54
CA GLY A 82 13.25 -1.33 7.22
C GLY A 82 11.99 -1.54 8.06
N ALA A 83 11.83 -0.70 9.08
CA ALA A 83 10.67 -0.75 9.94
C ALA A 83 9.49 -0.04 9.25
N PRO A 84 8.31 -0.68 9.15
CA PRO A 84 7.11 0.00 8.71
C PRO A 84 6.70 1.08 9.73
N PRO A 85 5.97 2.11 9.29
CA PRO A 85 5.37 3.08 10.18
C PRO A 85 4.42 2.38 11.15
N VAL A 86 4.56 2.67 12.43
CA VAL A 86 3.75 2.04 13.49
C VAL A 86 2.26 2.32 13.29
N GLU A 87 1.92 3.44 12.66
CA GLU A 87 0.56 3.83 12.35
C GLU A 87 -0.10 2.90 11.34
N LEU A 88 0.65 2.18 10.51
CA LEU A 88 0.11 1.24 9.52
C LEU A 88 -0.01 -0.20 10.06
N LEU A 89 0.53 -0.46 11.25
CA LEU A 89 0.42 -1.77 11.88
C LEU A 89 -0.96 -1.93 12.55
N PRO A 90 -1.49 -3.16 12.62
CA PRO A 90 -2.62 -3.45 13.49
C PRO A 90 -2.30 -3.07 14.94
N ASP A 91 -3.31 -2.70 15.72
CA ASP A 91 -3.14 -2.32 17.11
C ASP A 91 -2.40 -3.41 17.90
N GLU A 92 -1.38 -2.99 18.66
CA GLU A 92 -0.51 -3.84 19.50
C GLU A 92 0.31 -4.91 18.74
N ALA A 93 0.26 -4.95 17.40
CA ALA A 93 1.03 -5.89 16.61
C ALA A 93 2.48 -5.42 16.43
N ALA A 94 3.43 -6.33 16.61
CA ALA A 94 4.78 -6.11 16.08
C ALA A 94 4.77 -6.19 14.56
N ALA A 95 5.79 -5.60 13.92
CA ALA A 95 5.98 -5.59 12.48
C ALA A 95 6.49 -6.94 11.92
N THR A 96 5.82 -8.04 12.26
CA THR A 96 6.15 -9.38 11.75
C THR A 96 4.91 -10.06 11.19
N TYR A 97 5.09 -10.92 10.19
CA TYR A 97 4.03 -11.68 9.55
C TYR A 97 3.11 -12.37 10.58
N GLY A 98 3.69 -13.11 11.53
CA GLY A 98 2.92 -13.89 12.50
C GLY A 98 2.16 -13.03 13.53
N GLN A 99 2.66 -11.83 13.85
CA GLN A 99 1.97 -10.88 14.74
C GLN A 99 0.87 -10.13 14.01
N ILE A 100 1.16 -9.64 12.79
CA ILE A 100 0.18 -8.98 11.92
C ILE A 100 -0.99 -9.93 11.61
N LYS A 101 -0.70 -11.18 11.19
CA LYS A 101 -1.73 -12.18 10.89
C LYS A 101 -2.67 -12.42 12.07
N ARG A 102 -2.13 -12.60 13.28
CA ARG A 102 -2.92 -12.83 14.50
C ARG A 102 -3.76 -11.61 14.87
N ALA A 103 -3.17 -10.42 14.82
CA ALA A 103 -3.89 -9.19 15.15
C ALA A 103 -5.03 -8.92 14.17
N LEU A 104 -4.80 -9.09 12.87
CA LEU A 104 -5.84 -8.96 11.85
C LEU A 104 -6.96 -10.00 12.04
N ALA A 105 -6.60 -11.26 12.32
CA ALA A 105 -7.57 -12.33 12.54
C ALA A 105 -8.42 -12.13 13.81
N ALA A 106 -7.90 -11.39 14.80
CA ALA A 106 -8.64 -11.06 16.03
C ALA A 106 -9.76 -10.04 15.79
N VAL A 107 -9.65 -9.20 14.75
CA VAL A 107 -10.60 -8.11 14.45
C VAL A 107 -11.52 -8.40 13.26
N GLY A 108 -11.22 -9.40 12.44
CA GLY A 108 -12.09 -9.75 11.32
C GLY A 108 -11.51 -10.77 10.35
N MET A 109 -12.10 -10.81 9.16
CA MET A 109 -11.66 -11.70 8.09
C MET A 109 -10.31 -11.23 7.53
N VAL A 110 -9.39 -12.19 7.38
CA VAL A 110 -8.08 -11.99 6.75
C VAL A 110 -8.00 -12.88 5.53
N MET A 111 -7.63 -12.29 4.41
CA MET A 111 -7.30 -13.03 3.20
C MET A 111 -5.78 -13.14 3.11
N GLU A 112 -5.32 -14.35 2.78
CA GLU A 112 -3.91 -14.62 2.55
C GLU A 112 -3.73 -15.04 1.09
N HIS A 113 -2.79 -14.38 0.41
CA HIS A 113 -2.55 -14.59 -1.01
C HIS A 113 -1.08 -14.87 -1.27
N ALA A 114 -0.81 -15.70 -2.28
CA ALA A 114 0.50 -15.83 -2.89
C ALA A 114 0.38 -15.45 -4.37
N SER A 115 1.23 -14.50 -4.79
CA SER A 115 1.23 -13.96 -6.15
C SER A 115 2.37 -14.56 -6.95
N TYR A 116 2.09 -14.96 -8.19
CA TYR A 116 3.07 -15.54 -9.12
C TYR A 116 2.93 -14.90 -10.50
N ARG A 117 4.04 -14.81 -11.25
CA ARG A 117 4.03 -14.26 -12.61
C ARG A 117 3.65 -15.33 -13.63
N VAL A 118 2.40 -15.27 -14.12
CA VAL A 118 1.73 -16.35 -14.89
C VAL A 118 2.24 -16.52 -16.35
N MET A 119 3.17 -15.70 -16.86
CA MET A 119 3.49 -15.70 -18.30
C MET A 119 4.98 -15.79 -18.68
N SER A 120 5.89 -16.01 -17.74
CA SER A 120 7.33 -16.11 -18.03
C SER A 120 8.01 -17.33 -17.40
N ASP A 121 7.82 -17.54 -16.10
CA ASP A 121 8.66 -18.45 -15.32
C ASP A 121 8.03 -18.89 -13.99
N ASP A 122 6.76 -18.56 -13.74
CA ASP A 122 6.07 -18.78 -12.46
C ASP A 122 6.88 -18.24 -11.26
N ALA A 123 7.63 -17.15 -11.46
CA ALA A 123 8.39 -16.52 -10.39
C ALA A 123 7.46 -16.09 -9.26
N PHE A 124 7.84 -16.46 -8.03
CA PHE A 124 7.15 -16.04 -6.83
C PHE A 124 7.34 -14.53 -6.64
N ILE A 125 6.23 -13.78 -6.61
CA ILE A 125 6.26 -12.33 -6.47
C ILE A 125 6.26 -11.94 -5.00
N HIS A 126 5.23 -12.33 -4.26
CA HIS A 126 5.13 -12.08 -2.83
C HIS A 126 4.03 -12.95 -2.23
N ARG A 127 3.99 -12.95 -0.90
CA ARG A 127 2.80 -13.27 -0.14
C ARG A 127 2.18 -11.98 0.37
N SER A 128 0.86 -11.96 0.53
CA SER A 128 0.19 -10.87 1.22
C SER A 128 -0.82 -11.33 2.27
N LEU A 129 -0.98 -10.50 3.29
CA LEU A 129 -2.10 -10.53 4.21
C LEU A 129 -2.98 -9.32 3.93
N GLU A 130 -4.28 -9.53 3.79
CA GLU A 130 -5.21 -8.50 3.37
C GLU A 130 -6.45 -8.48 4.27
N ASN A 131 -6.85 -7.27 4.67
CA ASN A 131 -8.15 -6.99 5.26
C ASN A 131 -8.84 -5.83 4.51
N ALA A 132 -9.92 -5.30 5.09
CA ALA A 132 -10.66 -4.20 4.49
C ALA A 132 -9.86 -2.89 4.37
N ASP A 133 -8.95 -2.61 5.32
CA ASP A 133 -8.23 -1.34 5.39
C ASP A 133 -6.84 -1.40 4.74
N ALA A 134 -6.20 -2.57 4.66
CA ALA A 134 -4.82 -2.67 4.21
C ALA A 134 -4.44 -4.02 3.59
N THR A 135 -3.37 -3.99 2.80
CA THR A 135 -2.65 -5.17 2.30
C THR A 135 -1.18 -5.07 2.70
N TYR A 136 -0.66 -6.12 3.35
CA TYR A 136 0.73 -6.23 3.82
C TYR A 136 1.48 -7.21 2.92
N HIS A 137 2.61 -6.81 2.32
CA HIS A 137 3.37 -7.66 1.40
C HIS A 137 4.67 -8.17 2.02
N PHE A 138 4.96 -9.45 1.80
CA PHE A 138 6.07 -10.21 2.35
C PHE A 138 6.84 -10.93 1.23
N ARG A 139 8.17 -11.05 1.36
CA ARG A 139 9.04 -11.56 0.28
C ARG A 139 9.18 -13.07 0.30
N SER A 140 8.92 -13.72 1.43
CA SER A 140 9.12 -15.15 1.58
C SER A 140 7.89 -15.92 1.10
N ARG A 141 8.16 -17.03 0.41
CA ARG A 141 7.14 -18.01 0.02
C ARG A 141 6.64 -18.82 1.21
N ASP A 142 7.53 -19.06 2.17
CA ASP A 142 7.27 -19.88 3.35
C ASP A 142 6.74 -19.02 4.52
N ASP A 143 6.06 -19.66 5.47
CA ASP A 143 5.60 -19.08 6.74
C ASP A 143 6.80 -18.75 7.65
N VAL A 144 7.47 -17.64 7.36
CA VAL A 144 8.49 -17.03 8.20
C VAL A 144 7.80 -16.03 9.14
N ASP A 145 7.44 -16.49 10.34
CA ASP A 145 6.67 -15.71 11.31
C ASP A 145 7.28 -14.35 11.69
N ASP A 146 8.61 -14.27 11.69
CA ASP A 146 9.37 -13.07 12.08
C ASP A 146 9.67 -12.13 10.89
N GLU A 147 9.20 -12.43 9.69
CA GLU A 147 9.44 -11.61 8.51
C GLU A 147 8.66 -10.29 8.58
N PRO A 148 9.33 -9.12 8.44
CA PRO A 148 8.63 -7.84 8.34
C PRO A 148 8.05 -7.62 6.95
N PRO A 149 6.94 -6.86 6.83
CA PRO A 149 6.45 -6.46 5.52
C PRO A 149 7.47 -5.56 4.82
N TYR A 150 7.63 -5.72 3.51
CA TYR A 150 8.47 -4.83 2.70
C TYR A 150 7.68 -3.67 2.09
N ALA A 151 6.36 -3.83 1.99
CA ALA A 151 5.42 -2.81 1.57
C ALA A 151 4.07 -3.00 2.26
N ILE A 152 3.37 -1.90 2.50
CA ILE A 152 2.01 -1.87 3.05
C ILE A 152 1.19 -0.91 2.19
N VAL A 153 0.11 -1.43 1.61
CA VAL A 153 -0.90 -0.64 0.89
C VAL A 153 -2.03 -0.34 1.86
N TRP A 154 -2.20 0.94 2.19
CA TRP A 154 -3.33 1.43 2.96
C TRP A 154 -4.45 1.86 2.01
N LYS A 155 -5.57 1.14 2.06
CA LYS A 155 -6.74 1.35 1.21
C LYS A 155 -7.50 2.55 1.74
N CYS A 156 -7.65 3.60 0.93
CA CYS A 156 -8.48 4.72 1.34
C CYS A 156 -9.94 4.23 1.44
N ARG A 157 -10.65 4.66 2.49
CA ARG A 157 -12.03 4.21 2.72
C ARG A 157 -12.93 4.77 1.64
N ALA A 158 -13.73 3.93 0.97
CA ALA A 158 -14.74 4.40 0.04
C ALA A 158 -15.76 5.28 0.78
N VAL A 159 -16.07 6.48 0.25
CA VAL A 159 -17.27 7.21 0.69
C VAL A 159 -18.47 6.37 0.25
N THR A 160 -19.23 5.83 1.20
CA THR A 160 -20.60 5.39 0.88
C THR A 160 -21.41 6.67 0.69
N LEU A 161 -21.43 7.21 -0.53
CA LEU A 161 -22.37 8.26 -0.90
C LEU A 161 -23.76 7.62 -0.89
N ASN A 162 -24.43 7.70 0.25
CA ASN A 162 -25.87 7.47 0.30
C ASN A 162 -26.50 8.53 -0.59
N ALA A 163 -26.83 8.14 -1.82
CA ALA A 163 -27.59 8.95 -2.75
C ALA A 163 -28.94 9.28 -2.10
N GLN A 164 -29.05 10.46 -1.49
CA GLN A 164 -30.34 11.06 -1.21
C GLN A 164 -30.91 11.49 -2.56
N LYS A 165 -31.86 10.70 -3.05
CA LYS A 165 -32.79 11.07 -4.12
C LYS A 165 -33.75 12.15 -3.64
#